data_AF-A0A1Q7RIA3-F1
#
_entry.id   AF-A0A1Q7RIA3-F1
#
_cell.length_a   1.000
_cell.length_b   1.000
_cell.length_c   1.000
_cell.angle_alpha   90.00
_cell.angle_beta   90.00
_cell.angle_gamma   90.00
#
_symmetry.space_group_name_H-M   'P 1'
#
loop_
_entity.id
_entity.type
_entity.pdbx_description
1 polymer ?
#
loop_
_entity_poly.entity_id
_entity_poly.type
_entity_poly.pdbx_seq_one_letter_code
_entity_poly.pdbx_strand_id
1 'polypeptide(L)'
;MMSRSFNNWSNIANAIESACTEIVSSVARNGAGEVRNQIQANGQVLSGNMHKSVYASTPEGSDYQSDVKRSLPEVKPENSTEAIIAVSADYSVFPNYGTVHQAPKPFWEPAMDHVQLDFEVGLEDLAKRIEEAGK
;
A
#
# COMPACT_ATOMS: atom_id res chain seq x y z
N MET A 1 18.48 39.64 -20.51
CA MET A 1 18.88 38.74 -19.43
C MET A 1 17.67 38.52 -18.55
N MET A 2 16.95 37.41 -18.73
CA MET A 2 15.89 37.02 -17.79
C MET A 2 16.57 36.57 -16.50
N SER A 3 16.25 37.21 -15.38
CA SER A 3 16.67 36.74 -14.06
C SER A 3 16.03 35.38 -13.84
N ARG A 4 16.81 34.29 -13.95
CA ARG A 4 16.43 33.03 -13.31
C ARG A 4 16.17 33.37 -11.85
N SER A 5 14.96 33.07 -11.38
CA SER A 5 14.65 33.18 -9.95
C SER A 5 15.70 32.37 -9.21
N PHE A 6 16.45 33.00 -8.30
CA PHE A 6 17.40 32.29 -7.43
C PHE A 6 16.68 31.35 -6.44
N ASN A 7 15.35 31.39 -6.39
CA ASN A 7 14.53 30.68 -5.42
C ASN A 7 13.59 29.70 -6.13
N ASN A 8 14.07 28.49 -6.38
CA ASN A 8 13.28 27.36 -6.91
C ASN A 8 12.65 26.51 -5.79
N TRP A 9 12.77 26.92 -4.52
CA TRP A 9 12.30 26.14 -3.36
C TRP A 9 10.83 25.75 -3.42
N SER A 10 9.95 26.64 -3.88
CA SER A 10 8.53 26.32 -4.03
C SER A 10 8.28 25.23 -5.08
N ASN A 11 9.05 25.23 -6.17
CA ASN A 11 8.94 24.20 -7.20
C ASN A 11 9.47 22.86 -6.68
N ILE A 12 10.59 22.87 -5.96
CA ILE A 12 11.17 21.68 -5.32
C ILE A 12 10.20 21.10 -4.28
N ALA A 13 9.63 21.94 -3.41
CA ALA A 13 8.68 21.50 -2.38
C ALA A 13 7.43 20.84 -3.01
N ASN A 14 6.85 21.47 -4.04
CA ASN A 14 5.72 20.90 -4.76
C ASN A 14 6.08 19.58 -5.46
N ALA A 15 7.28 19.48 -6.05
CA ALA A 15 7.76 18.26 -6.69
C ALA A 15 7.94 17.11 -5.68
N ILE A 16 8.47 17.41 -4.49
CA ILE A 16 8.62 16.43 -3.40
C ILE A 16 7.26 15.93 -2.94
N GLU A 17 6.35 16.84 -2.61
CA GLU A 17 5.02 16.46 -2.09
C GLU A 17 4.25 15.63 -3.12
N SER A 18 4.21 16.07 -4.38
CA SER A 18 3.54 15.36 -5.47
C SER A 18 4.15 13.97 -5.69
N ALA A 19 5.47 13.87 -5.76
CA ALA A 19 6.15 12.60 -5.99
C ALA A 19 5.96 11.64 -4.81
N CYS A 20 6.11 12.11 -3.57
CA CYS A 20 5.87 11.29 -2.38
C CYS A 20 4.43 10.77 -2.34
N THR A 21 3.45 11.63 -2.66
CA THR A 21 2.03 11.25 -2.75
C THR A 21 1.83 10.13 -3.78
N GLU A 22 2.36 10.30 -4.99
CA GLU A 22 2.28 9.28 -6.04
C GLU A 22 2.92 7.94 -5.64
N ILE A 23 4.11 8.00 -5.01
CA ILE A 23 4.84 6.81 -4.57
C ILE A 23 4.04 6.05 -3.52
N VAL A 24 3.61 6.71 -2.44
CA VAL A 24 2.91 6.03 -1.35
C VAL A 24 1.57 5.45 -1.82
N SER A 25 0.86 6.17 -2.70
CA SER A 25 -0.41 5.72 -3.27
C SER A 25 -0.24 4.51 -4.20
N SER A 26 0.79 4.52 -5.06
CA SER A 26 1.09 3.40 -5.95
C SER A 26 1.52 2.16 -5.15
N VAL A 27 2.46 2.33 -4.21
CA VAL A 27 2.96 1.24 -3.37
C VAL A 27 1.84 0.64 -2.51
N ALA A 28 0.96 1.47 -1.93
CA ALA A 28 -0.17 0.97 -1.17
C ALA A 28 -1.13 0.12 -2.01
N ARG A 29 -1.47 0.59 -3.23
CA ARG A 29 -2.37 -0.16 -4.13
C ARG A 29 -1.74 -1.46 -4.60
N ASN A 30 -0.46 -1.45 -4.97
CA ASN A 30 0.27 -2.66 -5.33
C ASN A 30 0.38 -3.62 -4.14
N GLY A 31 0.67 -3.11 -2.95
CA GLY A 31 0.79 -3.91 -1.73
C GLY A 31 -0.52 -4.57 -1.33
N ALA A 32 -1.65 -3.88 -1.45
CA ALA A 32 -2.96 -4.51 -1.29
C ALA A 32 -3.22 -5.61 -2.34
N GLY A 33 -2.77 -5.42 -3.58
CA GLY A 33 -2.78 -6.46 -4.61
C GLY A 33 -1.94 -7.69 -4.24
N GLU A 34 -0.69 -7.48 -3.83
CA GLU A 34 0.22 -8.55 -3.44
C GLU A 34 -0.27 -9.31 -2.20
N VAL A 35 -0.84 -8.60 -1.22
CA VAL A 35 -1.49 -9.24 -0.06
C VAL A 35 -2.61 -10.18 -0.53
N ARG A 36 -3.47 -9.76 -1.46
CA ARG A 36 -4.52 -10.63 -2.04
C ARG A 36 -3.91 -11.83 -2.76
N ASN A 37 -2.85 -11.64 -3.55
CA ASN A 37 -2.14 -12.69 -4.25
C ASN A 37 -1.57 -13.74 -3.28
N GLN A 38 -0.93 -13.32 -2.19
CA GLN A 38 -0.37 -14.21 -1.18
C GLN A 38 -1.46 -14.96 -0.40
N ILE A 39 -2.56 -14.29 -0.07
CA ILE A 39 -3.74 -14.92 0.55
C ILE A 39 -4.27 -16.05 -0.34
N GLN A 40 -4.40 -15.80 -1.64
CA GLN A 40 -4.85 -16.79 -2.61
C GLN A 40 -3.83 -17.92 -2.79
N ALA A 41 -2.53 -17.61 -2.90
CA ALA A 41 -1.46 -18.60 -3.01
C ALA A 41 -1.41 -19.54 -1.80
N ASN A 42 -1.76 -19.03 -0.61
CA ASN A 42 -1.90 -19.82 0.61
C ASN A 42 -3.13 -20.75 0.61
N GLY A 43 -3.96 -20.71 -0.43
CA GLY A 43 -5.12 -21.57 -0.63
C GLY A 43 -6.39 -21.06 0.06
N GLN A 44 -6.44 -19.78 0.44
CA GLN A 44 -7.66 -19.21 1.00
C GLN A 44 -8.70 -18.94 -0.09
N VAL A 45 -9.97 -19.02 0.31
CA VAL A 45 -11.09 -18.82 -0.60
C VAL A 45 -11.15 -17.35 -1.03
N LEU A 46 -11.15 -17.09 -2.34
CA LEU A 46 -11.24 -15.74 -2.93
C LEU A 46 -12.47 -14.95 -2.46
N SER A 47 -13.59 -15.65 -2.20
CA SER A 47 -14.81 -15.03 -1.67
C SER A 47 -14.83 -14.91 -0.14
N GLY A 48 -13.79 -15.39 0.53
CA GLY A 48 -13.65 -15.37 1.99
C GLY A 48 -13.38 -13.98 2.55
N ASN A 49 -13.69 -13.80 3.84
CA ASN A 49 -13.54 -12.51 4.52
C ASN A 49 -12.11 -11.97 4.44
N MET A 50 -11.10 -12.83 4.60
CA MET A 50 -9.70 -12.40 4.61
C MET A 50 -9.31 -11.73 3.29
N HIS A 51 -9.63 -12.34 2.15
CA HIS A 51 -9.35 -11.80 0.82
C HIS A 51 -10.15 -10.51 0.54
N LYS A 52 -11.45 -10.49 0.89
CA LYS A 52 -12.31 -9.32 0.66
C LYS A 52 -12.00 -8.14 1.58
N SER A 53 -11.42 -8.40 2.75
CA SER A 53 -11.10 -7.36 3.74
C SER A 53 -9.85 -6.56 3.40
N VAL A 54 -9.08 -6.96 2.40
CA VAL A 54 -7.87 -6.24 1.99
C VAL A 54 -8.29 -4.94 1.32
N TYR A 55 -7.75 -3.83 1.78
CA TYR A 55 -7.94 -2.52 1.16
C TYR A 55 -6.67 -1.65 1.25
N ALA A 56 -6.57 -0.70 0.33
CA ALA A 56 -5.63 0.41 0.33
C ALA A 56 -6.41 1.73 0.47
N SER A 57 -6.02 2.54 1.44
CA SER A 57 -6.53 3.88 1.68
C SER A 57 -5.41 4.88 1.39
N THR A 58 -5.61 5.67 0.34
CA THR A 58 -4.66 6.64 -0.18
C THR A 58 -5.22 8.05 -0.04
N PRO A 59 -4.38 9.11 -0.13
CA PRO A 59 -4.85 10.49 -0.10
C PRO A 59 -5.90 10.80 -1.18
N GLU A 60 -5.84 10.12 -2.34
CA GLU A 60 -6.81 10.33 -3.43
C GLU A 60 -8.09 9.50 -3.28
N GLY A 61 -8.11 8.52 -2.38
CA GLY A 61 -9.27 7.67 -2.16
C GLY A 61 -8.93 6.29 -1.59
N SER A 62 -9.97 5.52 -1.32
CA SER A 62 -9.88 4.21 -0.68
C SER A 62 -10.75 3.20 -1.41
N ASP A 63 -10.27 1.96 -1.53
CA ASP A 63 -11.05 0.83 -2.06
C ASP A 63 -11.76 0.03 -0.95
N TYR A 64 -11.82 0.58 0.27
CA TYR A 64 -12.49 -0.03 1.42
C TYR A 64 -13.96 -0.38 1.13
N GLN A 65 -14.35 -1.60 1.54
CA GLN A 65 -15.70 -2.11 1.40
C GLN A 65 -16.29 -2.46 2.77
N SER A 66 -17.37 -1.80 3.16
CA SER A 66 -18.01 -1.95 4.47
C SER A 66 -18.93 -3.17 4.59
N ASP A 67 -19.25 -3.84 3.48
CA ASP A 67 -20.12 -5.00 3.41
C ASP A 67 -19.40 -6.34 3.70
N VAL A 68 -18.09 -6.30 3.96
CA VAL A 68 -17.32 -7.47 4.36
C VAL A 68 -17.59 -7.80 5.84
N LYS A 69 -18.02 -9.04 6.11
CA LYS A 69 -18.30 -9.50 7.47
C LYS A 69 -17.03 -9.42 8.33
N ARG A 70 -17.08 -8.71 9.46
CA ARG A 70 -15.92 -8.44 10.35
C ARG A 70 -14.82 -7.60 9.70
N SER A 71 -15.17 -6.70 8.78
CA SER A 71 -14.25 -5.65 8.34
C SER A 71 -13.79 -4.82 9.54
N LEU A 72 -12.48 -4.55 9.60
CA LEU A 72 -11.96 -3.50 10.45
C LEU A 72 -12.52 -2.16 9.93
N PRO A 73 -12.80 -1.17 10.81
CA PRO A 73 -13.15 0.17 10.36
C PRO A 73 -12.13 0.70 9.36
N GLU A 74 -12.59 1.47 8.38
CA GLU A 74 -11.71 2.18 7.47
C GLU A 74 -10.80 3.12 8.25
N VAL A 75 -9.50 3.01 8.00
CA VAL A 75 -8.51 4.00 8.46
C VAL A 75 -8.12 4.87 7.27
N LYS A 76 -8.09 6.17 7.49
CA LYS A 76 -7.71 7.15 6.47
C LYS A 76 -6.32 7.69 6.77
N PRO A 77 -5.50 7.96 5.75
CA PRO A 77 -4.21 8.62 5.95
C PRO A 77 -4.40 10.01 6.57
N GLU A 78 -3.45 10.42 7.41
CA GLU A 78 -3.52 11.71 8.09
C GLU A 78 -3.01 12.86 7.19
N ASN A 79 -2.22 12.54 6.17
CA ASN A 79 -1.59 13.51 5.26
C ASN A 79 -1.43 12.98 3.83
N SER A 80 -1.02 13.85 2.91
CA SER A 80 -0.82 13.57 1.48
C SER A 80 0.33 12.59 1.18
N THR A 81 1.23 12.36 2.13
CA THR A 81 2.40 11.49 1.96
C THR A 81 2.26 10.17 2.73
N GLU A 82 1.05 9.85 3.16
CA GLU A 82 0.73 8.62 3.87
C GLU A 82 -0.30 7.82 3.08
N ALA A 83 -0.10 6.50 3.04
CA ALA A 83 -1.09 5.57 2.54
C ALA A 83 -1.12 4.34 3.44
N ILE A 84 -2.31 3.74 3.58
CA ILE A 84 -2.56 2.66 4.51
C ILE A 84 -2.96 1.42 3.73
N ILE A 85 -2.31 0.29 4.00
CA ILE A 85 -2.79 -1.03 3.61
C ILE A 85 -3.33 -1.70 4.85
N ALA A 86 -4.52 -2.28 4.77
CA ALA A 86 -5.12 -3.00 5.87
C ALA A 86 -5.81 -4.28 5.40
N VAL A 87 -5.88 -5.24 6.32
CA VAL A 87 -6.45 -6.56 6.10
C VAL A 87 -6.95 -7.14 7.42
N SER A 88 -8.16 -7.69 7.42
CA SER A 88 -8.67 -8.47 8.55
C SER A 88 -8.18 -9.91 8.45
N ALA A 89 -7.28 -10.31 9.34
CA ALA A 89 -6.84 -11.71 9.42
C ALA A 89 -7.90 -12.60 10.09
N ASP A 90 -8.84 -13.14 9.30
CA ASP A 90 -9.85 -14.10 9.77
C ASP A 90 -9.30 -15.53 9.65
N TYR A 91 -8.40 -15.90 10.56
CA TYR A 91 -7.95 -17.28 10.70
C TYR A 91 -9.05 -18.10 11.37
N SER A 92 -9.67 -19.00 10.60
CA SER A 92 -10.55 -20.00 11.19
C SER A 92 -9.70 -20.98 12.01
N VAL A 93 -9.79 -20.85 13.34
CA VAL A 93 -9.16 -21.74 14.32
C VAL A 93 -9.70 -23.18 14.25
N PHE A 94 -10.61 -23.52 13.32
CA PHE A 94 -11.47 -24.66 13.53
C PHE A 94 -10.86 -26.03 13.21
N PRO A 95 -10.87 -26.94 14.20
CA PRO A 95 -9.98 -28.09 14.36
C PRO A 95 -10.64 -29.40 13.89
N ASN A 96 -11.81 -29.33 13.27
CA ASN A 96 -12.65 -30.50 12.99
C ASN A 96 -12.19 -31.34 11.79
N TYR A 97 -11.14 -30.91 11.06
CA TYR A 97 -10.57 -31.61 9.90
C TYR A 97 -9.03 -31.69 9.91
N GLY A 98 -8.37 -31.56 11.07
CA GLY A 98 -6.92 -31.81 11.21
C GLY A 98 -5.99 -30.59 11.06
N THR A 99 -6.52 -29.37 11.17
CA THR A 99 -5.80 -28.09 10.97
C THR A 99 -4.94 -27.62 12.16
N VAL A 100 -5.04 -28.27 13.32
CA VAL A 100 -4.22 -27.95 14.52
C VAL A 100 -2.71 -28.09 14.27
N HIS A 101 -2.32 -28.84 13.23
CA HIS A 101 -0.95 -29.07 12.81
C HIS A 101 -0.56 -28.39 11.49
N GLN A 102 -1.43 -27.56 10.91
CA GLN A 102 -1.02 -26.80 9.72
C GLN A 102 -0.07 -25.69 10.14
N ALA A 103 1.08 -25.63 9.46
CA ALA A 103 2.03 -24.54 9.65
C ALA A 103 1.34 -23.20 9.32
N PRO A 104 1.72 -22.11 10.03
CA PRO A 104 1.25 -20.78 9.67
C PRO A 104 1.63 -20.50 8.21
N LYS A 105 0.71 -19.89 7.49
CA LYS A 105 0.91 -19.43 6.12
C LYS A 105 0.96 -17.91 6.12
N PRO A 106 2.16 -17.31 6.31
CA PRO A 106 2.30 -15.86 6.28
C PRO A 106 1.94 -15.35 4.89
N PHE A 107 1.34 -14.16 4.84
CA PHE A 107 0.98 -13.50 3.59
C PHE A 107 1.39 -12.03 3.58
N TRP A 108 1.54 -11.42 4.76
CA TRP A 108 1.88 -10.00 4.89
C TRP A 108 3.34 -9.73 4.53
N GLU A 109 4.29 -10.32 5.25
CA GLU A 109 5.72 -10.11 5.01
C GLU A 109 6.12 -10.47 3.57
N PRO A 110 5.72 -11.63 2.99
CA PRO A 110 6.04 -11.92 1.59
C PRO A 110 5.46 -10.91 0.59
N ALA A 111 4.29 -10.34 0.88
CA ALA A 111 3.71 -9.29 0.03
C ALA A 111 4.49 -7.97 0.17
N MET A 112 4.94 -7.62 1.38
CA MET A 112 5.74 -6.41 1.61
C MET A 112 7.12 -6.51 0.97
N ASP A 113 7.74 -7.68 0.99
CA ASP A 113 9.02 -7.94 0.31
C ASP A 113 8.92 -7.69 -1.20
N HIS A 114 7.77 -8.01 -1.82
CA HIS A 114 7.56 -7.76 -3.25
C HIS A 114 7.42 -6.27 -3.57
N VAL A 115 6.75 -5.49 -2.73
CA VAL A 115 6.51 -4.06 -2.98
C VAL A 115 7.61 -3.15 -2.45
N GLN A 116 8.57 -3.69 -1.69
CA GLN A 116 9.75 -2.94 -1.29
C GLN A 116 10.52 -2.41 -2.51
N LEU A 117 10.65 -3.22 -3.57
CA LEU A 117 11.32 -2.80 -4.79
C LEU A 117 10.59 -1.64 -5.48
N ASP A 118 9.26 -1.67 -5.52
CA ASP A 118 8.46 -0.58 -6.09
C ASP A 118 8.71 0.74 -5.34
N PHE A 119 8.82 0.67 -4.00
CA PHE A 119 9.13 1.83 -3.18
C PHE A 119 10.54 2.37 -3.45
N GLU A 120 11.54 1.48 -3.53
CA GLU A 120 12.93 1.85 -3.84
C GLU A 120 13.05 2.52 -5.21
N VAL A 121 12.41 1.96 -6.24
CA VAL A 121 12.33 2.57 -7.58
C VAL A 121 11.64 3.93 -7.54
N GLY A 122 10.57 4.06 -6.74
CA GLY A 122 9.90 5.33 -6.51
C GLY A 122 10.83 6.40 -5.92
N LEU A 123 11.66 6.03 -4.95
CA LEU A 123 12.64 6.96 -4.36
C LEU A 123 13.70 7.44 -5.36
N GLU A 124 14.12 6.57 -6.29
CA GLU A 124 15.02 6.98 -7.38
C GLU A 124 14.34 7.98 -8.33
N ASP A 125 13.05 7.80 -8.62
CA ASP A 125 12.27 8.74 -9.43
C ASP A 125 12.07 10.09 -8.72
N LEU A 126 11.78 10.07 -7.40
CA LEU A 126 11.73 11.27 -6.56
C LEU A 126 13.03 12.09 -6.67
N ALA A 127 14.19 11.45 -6.56
CA ALA A 127 15.48 12.12 -6.66
C ALA A 127 15.65 12.85 -8.01
N LYS A 128 15.22 12.22 -9.12
CA LYS A 128 15.26 12.83 -10.46
C LYS A 128 14.33 14.04 -10.57
N ARG A 129 13.10 13.92 -10.07
CA ARG A 129 12.11 15.02 -10.09
C ARG A 129 12.56 16.24 -9.28
N ILE A 130 13.21 16.02 -8.13
CA ILE A 130 13.82 17.10 -7.33
C ILE A 130 14.92 17.80 -8.14
N GLU A 131 15.78 17.04 -8.82
CA GLU A 131 16.86 17.61 -9.64
C GLU A 131 16.32 18.46 -10.81
N GLU A 132 15.25 18.00 -11.45
CA GLU A 132 14.58 18.73 -12.53
C GLU A 132 13.89 20.00 -12.04
N ALA A 133 13.20 19.96 -10.90
CA ALA A 133 12.53 21.13 -10.32
C ALA A 133 13.50 22.21 -9.81
N GLY A 134 14.75 21.84 -9.54
CA GLY A 134 15.80 22.76 -9.10
C GLY A 134 16.51 23.52 -10.23
N LYS A 135 16.37 23.10 -11.49
CA LYS A 135 17.02 23.71 -12.67
C LYS A 135 16.29 24.96 -13.17
#